data_AF-A0A9D3MU74-F1
#
_entry.id   AF-A0A9D3MU74-F1
#
_cell.length_a   1.000
_cell.length_b   1.000
_cell.length_c   1.000
_cell.angle_alpha   90.00
_cell.angle_beta   90.00
_cell.angle_gamma   90.00
#
_symmetry.space_group_name_H-M   'P 1'
#
loop_
_entity.id
_entity.type
_entity.pdbx_description
1 polymer ?
#
loop_
_entity_poly.entity_id
_entity_poly.type
_entity_poly.pdbx_seq_one_letter_code
_entity_poly.pdbx_strand_id
1 'polypeptide(L)'
;MKVSSIDCRRLRKIIRKECGSCLIVDCRPYFSFSNSGIKGSVNVNLNSVVVRRSRGGPVPIQFVIPDERAQYRLREGSISTVVALDDRTSHWQKLKKDSVAQIVINTLSHLASGANICFLKGGYENFHSQYPELCTEMKPIPHSGTENEKIASNIHCEKLSAHHKPDYDQGKPVEILPFLYLGSAYHASRQDYLSDLQITALLNVSRRDTQQSKGHFHYKWIPVEDSHMADISSHFQEAIEFIDFVKQEGGKVLVHCEAGISRSPTICMAYIMKTKSLQLEEAFDFIKQRRALISPNFGFMGQLLQFESEVLSSTPPATPAPCNQETASLFTKEFTLGKNYESSMFNFPTSFLSPIPIQSPDKRHVVRQLKSWFKAMEAGKEQSSREMGAKAEQRVLAAEREDLEKEQRPPRAATGKVRTSARRQPRGSPAED
;
A
#
# COMPACT_ATOMS: atom_id res chain seq x y z
N MET A 1 -26.06 -3.64 -21.09
CA MET A 1 -26.78 -4.17 -19.91
C MET A 1 -27.64 -3.08 -19.29
N LYS A 2 -28.77 -3.44 -18.68
CA LYS A 2 -29.71 -2.48 -18.07
C LYS A 2 -29.38 -2.35 -16.57
N VAL A 3 -28.84 -1.20 -16.16
CA VAL A 3 -28.61 -0.89 -14.74
C VAL A 3 -29.96 -0.69 -14.07
N SER A 4 -30.20 -1.39 -12.96
CA SER A 4 -31.43 -1.30 -12.18
C SER A 4 -31.17 -0.74 -10.79
N SER A 5 -32.23 -0.39 -10.06
CA SER A 5 -32.12 0.07 -8.68
C SER A 5 -32.67 -0.98 -7.73
N ILE A 6 -31.98 -1.22 -6.61
CA ILE A 6 -32.38 -2.16 -5.57
C ILE A 6 -32.68 -1.42 -4.27
N ASP A 7 -33.72 -1.81 -3.55
CA ASP A 7 -34.04 -1.25 -2.23
C ASP A 7 -33.36 -2.04 -1.10
N CYS A 8 -33.31 -1.44 0.10
CA CYS A 8 -32.64 -2.05 1.23
C CYS A 8 -33.27 -3.39 1.63
N ARG A 9 -34.61 -3.50 1.53
CA ARG A 9 -35.34 -4.73 1.85
C ARG A 9 -34.97 -5.89 0.93
N ARG A 10 -34.86 -5.65 -0.38
CA ARG A 10 -34.45 -6.69 -1.34
C ARG A 10 -32.98 -7.05 -1.17
N LEU A 11 -32.09 -6.08 -0.96
CA LEU A 11 -30.67 -6.36 -0.69
C LEU A 11 -30.50 -7.24 0.55
N ARG A 12 -31.20 -6.95 1.65
CA ARG A 12 -31.23 -7.80 2.86
C ARG A 12 -31.67 -9.24 2.55
N LYS A 13 -32.69 -9.42 1.71
CA LYS A 13 -33.18 -10.75 1.33
C LYS A 13 -32.11 -11.53 0.57
N ILE A 14 -31.40 -10.87 -0.35
CA ILE A 14 -30.30 -11.47 -1.12
C ILE A 14 -29.15 -11.88 -0.19
N ILE A 15 -28.71 -10.99 0.70
CA ILE A 15 -27.62 -11.28 1.66
C ILE A 15 -27.94 -12.53 2.51
N ARG A 16 -29.19 -12.69 2.95
CA ARG A 16 -29.59 -13.80 3.83
C ARG A 16 -29.89 -15.11 3.10
N LYS A 17 -30.39 -15.08 1.85
CA LYS A 17 -30.90 -16.26 1.14
C LYS A 17 -30.01 -16.73 -0.03
N GLU A 18 -29.24 -15.82 -0.60
CA GLU A 18 -28.45 -16.02 -1.82
C GLU A 18 -26.98 -15.71 -1.55
N CYS A 19 -26.48 -16.20 -0.41
CA CYS A 19 -25.09 -16.01 0.00
C CYS A 19 -24.17 -16.70 -1.03
N GLY A 20 -23.40 -15.91 -1.80
CA GLY A 20 -22.46 -16.44 -2.79
C GLY A 20 -22.83 -16.22 -4.27
N SER A 21 -24.04 -15.78 -4.61
CA SER A 21 -24.38 -15.36 -5.99
C SER A 21 -24.46 -13.84 -6.15
N CYS A 22 -24.33 -13.09 -5.07
CA CYS A 22 -24.31 -11.63 -5.05
C CYS A 22 -22.92 -11.09 -4.70
N LEU A 23 -22.48 -10.06 -5.41
CA LEU A 23 -21.30 -9.26 -5.08
C LEU A 23 -21.71 -7.83 -4.74
N ILE A 24 -21.28 -7.32 -3.59
CA ILE A 24 -21.57 -5.95 -3.15
C ILE A 24 -20.29 -5.12 -3.30
N VAL A 25 -20.36 -4.04 -4.07
CA VAL A 25 -19.25 -3.14 -4.38
C VAL A 25 -19.49 -1.79 -3.71
N ASP A 26 -18.70 -1.50 -2.69
CA ASP A 26 -18.78 -0.27 -1.91
C ASP A 26 -17.92 0.82 -2.54
N CYS A 27 -18.57 1.86 -3.06
CA CYS A 27 -17.95 2.98 -3.78
C CYS A 27 -17.59 4.15 -2.86
N ARG A 28 -17.79 4.02 -1.54
CA ARG A 28 -17.42 5.06 -0.59
C ARG A 28 -15.90 5.15 -0.42
N PRO A 29 -15.38 6.29 0.06
CA PRO A 29 -13.98 6.40 0.45
C PRO A 29 -13.58 5.28 1.41
N TYR A 30 -12.35 4.77 1.29
CA TYR A 30 -11.86 3.64 2.09
C TYR A 30 -12.10 3.83 3.60
N PHE A 31 -11.87 5.03 4.13
CA PHE A 31 -12.10 5.32 5.55
C PHE A 31 -13.57 5.17 5.99
N SER A 32 -14.54 5.54 5.13
CA SER A 32 -15.96 5.33 5.42
C SER A 32 -16.31 3.84 5.41
N PHE A 33 -15.77 3.11 4.44
CA PHE A 33 -15.94 1.66 4.34
C PHE A 33 -15.29 0.90 5.50
N SER A 34 -14.06 1.28 5.91
CA SER A 34 -13.32 0.62 6.97
C SER A 34 -13.96 0.80 8.34
N ASN A 35 -14.62 1.94 8.57
CA ASN A 35 -15.33 2.20 9.82
C ASN A 35 -16.60 1.38 9.94
N SER A 36 -17.34 1.26 8.84
CA SER A 36 -18.61 0.55 8.81
C SER A 36 -18.97 0.19 7.37
N GLY A 37 -19.25 -1.08 7.08
CA GLY A 37 -19.60 -1.55 5.73
C GLY A 37 -20.60 -2.70 5.76
N ILE A 38 -21.27 -2.98 4.64
CA ILE A 38 -22.18 -4.13 4.55
C ILE A 38 -21.36 -5.42 4.60
N LYS A 39 -21.80 -6.43 5.35
CA LYS A 39 -21.08 -7.72 5.47
C LYS A 39 -20.82 -8.34 4.09
N GLY A 40 -19.56 -8.67 3.83
CA GLY A 40 -19.13 -9.29 2.57
C GLY A 40 -19.07 -8.32 1.37
N SER A 41 -19.19 -7.00 1.58
CA SER A 41 -18.90 -6.03 0.52
C SER A 41 -17.40 -5.82 0.32
N VAL A 42 -17.04 -5.45 -0.91
CA VAL A 42 -15.67 -5.15 -1.32
C VAL A 42 -15.57 -3.67 -1.65
N ASN A 43 -14.55 -2.98 -1.14
CA ASN A 43 -14.30 -1.59 -1.48
C ASN A 43 -13.53 -1.46 -2.78
N VAL A 44 -13.90 -0.47 -3.57
CA VAL A 44 -13.23 -0.15 -4.84
C VAL A 44 -11.85 0.47 -4.58
N ASN A 45 -10.88 0.15 -5.43
CA ASN A 45 -9.53 0.74 -5.40
C ASN A 45 -9.40 1.86 -6.44
N LEU A 46 -10.29 2.86 -6.35
CA LEU A 46 -10.31 4.01 -7.25
C LEU A 46 -9.71 5.23 -6.55
N ASN A 47 -8.41 5.45 -6.74
CA ASN A 47 -7.75 6.66 -6.27
C ASN A 47 -8.17 7.89 -7.12
N SER A 48 -7.90 9.09 -6.60
CA SER A 48 -8.27 10.36 -7.24
C SER A 48 -7.68 10.54 -8.65
N VAL A 49 -6.54 9.92 -8.93
CA VAL A 49 -5.89 9.97 -10.25
C VAL A 49 -6.66 9.14 -11.27
N VAL A 50 -7.03 7.90 -10.93
CA VAL A 50 -7.81 7.00 -11.80
C VAL A 50 -9.19 7.63 -12.08
N VAL A 51 -9.86 8.13 -11.05
CA VAL A 51 -11.15 8.83 -11.18
C VAL A 51 -11.03 10.01 -12.14
N ARG A 52 -10.03 10.88 -11.95
CA ARG A 52 -9.82 12.06 -12.82
C ARG A 52 -9.46 11.69 -14.26
N ARG A 53 -8.67 10.64 -14.48
CA ARG A 53 -8.25 10.19 -15.82
C ARG A 53 -9.40 9.51 -16.57
N SER A 54 -10.24 8.76 -15.87
CA SER A 54 -11.39 8.06 -16.46
C SER A 54 -12.40 9.03 -17.09
N ARG A 55 -12.52 10.26 -16.54
CA ARG A 55 -13.56 11.25 -16.91
C ARG A 55 -14.97 10.65 -16.85
N GLY A 56 -15.21 9.75 -15.91
CA GLY A 56 -16.48 9.01 -15.80
C GLY A 56 -16.58 7.78 -16.69
N GLY A 57 -15.60 7.51 -17.53
CA GLY A 57 -15.55 6.32 -18.39
C GLY A 57 -15.20 5.03 -17.64
N PRO A 58 -15.30 3.87 -18.32
CA PRO A 58 -14.88 2.59 -17.76
C PRO A 58 -13.38 2.55 -17.47
N VAL A 59 -13.00 1.77 -16.46
CA VAL A 59 -11.60 1.58 -16.03
C VAL A 59 -11.28 0.07 -15.94
N PRO A 60 -10.00 -0.33 -15.85
CA PRO A 60 -9.66 -1.74 -15.65
C PRO A 60 -10.36 -2.35 -14.43
N ILE A 61 -10.90 -3.56 -14.59
CA ILE A 61 -11.77 -4.21 -13.58
C ILE A 61 -11.08 -4.41 -12.23
N GLN A 62 -9.76 -4.58 -12.20
CA GLN A 62 -8.97 -4.67 -10.97
C GLN A 62 -9.09 -3.45 -10.05
N PHE A 63 -9.42 -2.27 -10.59
CA PHE A 63 -9.67 -1.07 -9.77
C PHE A 63 -11.07 -1.06 -9.16
N VAL A 64 -12.04 -1.74 -9.80
CA VAL A 64 -13.43 -1.81 -9.32
C VAL A 64 -13.63 -3.01 -8.39
N ILE A 65 -13.00 -4.14 -8.68
CA ILE A 65 -13.04 -5.36 -7.89
C ILE A 65 -11.60 -5.79 -7.63
N PRO A 66 -10.94 -5.31 -6.56
CA PRO A 66 -9.54 -5.66 -6.28
C PRO A 66 -9.32 -7.14 -5.95
N ASP A 67 -10.35 -7.82 -5.43
CA ASP A 67 -10.29 -9.24 -5.07
C ASP A 67 -10.32 -10.13 -6.33
N GLU A 68 -9.20 -10.81 -6.61
CA GLU A 68 -9.05 -11.73 -7.73
C GLU A 68 -10.06 -12.89 -7.68
N ARG A 69 -10.44 -13.36 -6.49
CA ARG A 69 -11.43 -14.45 -6.34
C ARG A 69 -12.82 -13.97 -6.76
N ALA A 70 -13.19 -12.75 -6.40
CA ALA A 70 -14.44 -12.13 -6.83
C ALA A 70 -14.44 -11.87 -8.35
N GLN A 71 -13.32 -11.45 -8.93
CA GLN A 71 -13.18 -11.29 -10.38
C GLN A 71 -13.31 -12.63 -11.13
N TYR A 72 -12.74 -13.71 -10.61
CA TYR A 72 -12.87 -15.05 -11.19
C TYR A 72 -14.33 -15.53 -11.16
N ARG A 73 -15.00 -15.43 -10.01
CA ARG A 73 -16.43 -15.77 -9.85
C ARG A 73 -17.35 -14.95 -10.75
N LEU A 74 -17.00 -13.69 -11.02
CA LEU A 74 -17.76 -12.85 -11.94
C LEU A 74 -17.58 -13.29 -13.40
N ARG A 75 -16.37 -13.71 -13.78
CA ARG A 75 -16.06 -14.20 -15.15
C ARG A 75 -16.69 -15.56 -15.43
N GLU A 76 -16.68 -16.46 -14.46
CA GLU A 76 -17.31 -17.79 -14.53
C GLU A 76 -18.85 -17.75 -14.39
N GLY A 77 -19.45 -16.57 -14.27
CA GLY A 77 -20.91 -16.42 -14.15
C GLY A 77 -21.50 -16.93 -12.82
N SER A 78 -20.66 -17.21 -11.81
CA SER A 78 -21.11 -17.59 -10.47
C SER A 78 -21.79 -16.44 -9.72
N ILE A 79 -21.57 -15.20 -10.16
CA ILE A 79 -22.23 -14.01 -9.61
C ILE A 79 -23.37 -13.61 -10.56
N SER A 80 -24.61 -13.76 -10.09
CA SER A 80 -25.81 -13.40 -10.85
C SER A 80 -26.21 -11.93 -10.66
N THR A 81 -25.79 -11.31 -9.55
CA THR A 81 -26.13 -9.93 -9.21
C THR A 81 -24.92 -9.18 -8.65
N VAL A 82 -24.64 -7.98 -9.18
CA VAL A 82 -23.65 -7.05 -8.63
C VAL A 82 -24.37 -5.80 -8.13
N VAL A 83 -24.17 -5.45 -6.86
CA VAL A 83 -24.80 -4.29 -6.22
C VAL A 83 -23.74 -3.24 -5.92
N ALA A 84 -23.79 -2.11 -6.60
CA ALA A 84 -22.98 -0.94 -6.29
C ALA A 84 -23.72 -0.01 -5.31
N LEU A 85 -22.98 0.61 -4.39
CA LEU A 85 -23.53 1.58 -3.45
C LEU A 85 -22.54 2.72 -3.17
N ASP A 86 -23.08 3.89 -2.83
CA ASP A 86 -22.33 5.03 -2.29
C ASP A 86 -22.87 5.41 -0.89
N ASP A 87 -22.55 6.60 -0.36
CA ASP A 87 -23.04 6.99 0.97
C ASP A 87 -24.56 7.17 1.03
N ARG A 88 -25.15 7.93 0.10
CA ARG A 88 -26.49 8.49 0.30
C ARG A 88 -27.28 8.79 -0.99
N THR A 89 -26.81 8.36 -2.15
CA THR A 89 -27.52 8.67 -3.40
C THR A 89 -28.80 7.85 -3.50
N SER A 90 -29.92 8.55 -3.72
CA SER A 90 -31.25 7.93 -3.79
C SER A 90 -31.49 7.06 -5.03
N HIS A 91 -30.81 7.34 -6.14
CA HIS A 91 -30.98 6.63 -7.42
C HIS A 91 -29.75 6.79 -8.32
N TRP A 92 -29.37 5.76 -9.07
CA TRP A 92 -28.16 5.78 -9.91
C TRP A 92 -28.17 6.90 -10.96
N GLN A 93 -29.34 7.26 -11.49
CA GLN A 93 -29.49 8.36 -12.46
C GLN A 93 -29.13 9.74 -11.89
N LYS A 94 -29.04 9.88 -10.56
CA LYS A 94 -28.64 11.13 -9.88
C LYS A 94 -27.14 11.18 -9.55
N LEU A 95 -26.38 10.12 -9.88
CA LEU A 95 -24.94 10.10 -9.67
C LEU A 95 -24.27 11.16 -10.54
N LYS A 96 -23.24 11.81 -10.00
CA LYS A 96 -22.38 12.70 -10.80
C LYS A 96 -21.63 11.87 -11.84
N LYS A 97 -21.45 12.41 -13.04
CA LYS A 97 -20.80 11.71 -14.17
C LYS A 97 -19.39 11.22 -13.83
N ASP A 98 -18.67 11.96 -12.99
CA ASP A 98 -17.31 11.70 -12.53
C ASP A 98 -17.25 11.03 -11.14
N SER A 99 -18.39 10.65 -10.56
CA SER A 99 -18.40 9.96 -9.26
C SER A 99 -17.84 8.55 -9.39
N VAL A 100 -17.24 8.08 -8.29
CA VAL A 100 -16.71 6.71 -8.17
C VAL A 100 -17.79 5.67 -8.51
N ALA A 101 -18.98 5.81 -7.95
CA ALA A 101 -20.10 4.91 -8.23
C ALA A 101 -20.51 4.92 -9.72
N GLN A 102 -20.47 6.07 -10.39
CA GLN A 102 -20.77 6.12 -11.83
C GLN A 102 -19.70 5.43 -12.67
N ILE A 103 -18.43 5.61 -12.34
CA ILE A 103 -17.30 4.92 -13.00
C ILE A 103 -17.42 3.40 -12.82
N VAL A 104 -17.76 2.96 -11.61
CA VAL A 104 -18.01 1.55 -11.28
C VAL A 104 -19.15 0.99 -12.13
N ILE A 105 -20.30 1.67 -12.16
CA ILE A 105 -21.46 1.26 -12.97
C ILE A 105 -21.09 1.17 -14.45
N ASN A 106 -20.37 2.16 -14.98
CA ASN A 106 -19.96 2.16 -16.39
C ASN A 106 -19.01 0.99 -16.67
N THR A 107 -18.01 0.79 -15.82
CA THR A 107 -17.07 -0.33 -15.93
C THR A 107 -17.80 -1.68 -15.93
N LEU A 108 -18.65 -1.92 -14.94
CA LEU A 108 -19.41 -3.16 -14.84
C LEU A 108 -20.35 -3.36 -16.04
N SER A 109 -20.97 -2.29 -16.54
CA SER A 109 -21.89 -2.36 -17.69
C SER A 109 -21.20 -2.71 -19.00
N HIS A 110 -19.90 -2.44 -19.10
CA HIS A 110 -19.04 -2.82 -20.22
C HIS A 110 -18.50 -4.26 -20.12
N LEU A 111 -18.59 -4.90 -18.95
CA LEU A 111 -18.21 -6.29 -18.80
C LEU A 111 -19.32 -7.19 -19.33
N ALA A 112 -18.98 -8.13 -20.21
CA ALA A 112 -19.91 -9.14 -20.73
C ALA A 112 -20.14 -10.30 -19.74
N SER A 113 -20.34 -10.01 -18.44
CA SER A 113 -20.41 -11.03 -17.37
C SER A 113 -21.79 -11.64 -17.14
N GLY A 114 -22.82 -11.25 -17.91
CA GLY A 114 -24.21 -11.75 -17.76
C GLY A 114 -24.91 -11.37 -16.43
N ALA A 115 -24.18 -10.80 -15.47
CA ALA A 115 -24.69 -10.42 -14.17
C ALA A 115 -25.63 -9.20 -14.23
N ASN A 116 -26.65 -9.20 -13.38
CA ASN A 116 -27.53 -8.05 -13.21
C ASN A 116 -26.84 -6.98 -12.37
N ILE A 117 -26.69 -5.77 -12.92
CA ILE A 117 -26.07 -4.64 -12.24
C ILE A 117 -27.17 -3.83 -11.56
N CYS A 118 -27.05 -3.67 -10.24
CA CYS A 118 -27.97 -2.93 -9.40
C CYS A 118 -27.26 -1.81 -8.65
N PHE A 119 -27.96 -0.70 -8.41
CA PHE A 119 -27.52 0.36 -7.51
C PHE A 119 -28.42 0.45 -6.28
N LEU A 120 -27.82 0.53 -5.09
CA LEU A 120 -28.57 0.59 -3.83
C LEU A 120 -29.21 1.96 -3.60
N LYS A 121 -30.55 1.98 -3.56
CA LYS A 121 -31.32 3.21 -3.32
C LYS A 121 -31.10 3.74 -1.91
N GLY A 122 -30.63 4.98 -1.83
CA GLY A 122 -30.37 5.69 -0.58
C GLY A 122 -28.98 5.41 -0.01
N GLY A 123 -28.14 4.67 -0.72
CA GLY A 123 -26.76 4.39 -0.32
C GLY A 123 -26.63 3.58 0.97
N TYR A 124 -25.43 3.62 1.53
CA TYR A 124 -25.06 2.94 2.76
C TYR A 124 -25.84 3.46 3.97
N GLU A 125 -25.98 4.78 4.14
CA GLU A 125 -26.62 5.38 5.32
C GLU A 125 -28.06 4.89 5.50
N ASN A 126 -28.82 4.81 4.41
CA ASN A 126 -30.20 4.32 4.42
C ASN A 126 -30.27 2.81 4.72
N PHE A 127 -29.28 2.03 4.25
CA PHE A 127 -29.24 0.60 4.53
C PHE A 127 -28.85 0.32 5.99
N HIS A 128 -27.83 1.02 6.48
CA HIS A 128 -27.33 0.91 7.85
C HIS A 128 -28.39 1.28 8.88
N SER A 129 -29.13 2.36 8.67
CA SER A 129 -30.22 2.77 9.57
C SER A 129 -31.37 1.75 9.65
N GLN A 130 -31.64 0.99 8.58
CA GLN A 130 -32.70 -0.02 8.56
C GLN A 130 -32.23 -1.40 9.02
N TYR A 131 -30.97 -1.76 8.75
CA TYR A 131 -30.42 -3.10 8.97
C TYR A 131 -28.98 -3.07 9.53
N PRO A 132 -28.75 -2.46 10.71
CA PRO A 132 -27.42 -2.34 11.28
C PRO A 132 -26.79 -3.72 11.58
N GLU A 133 -27.59 -4.76 11.81
CA GLU A 133 -27.11 -6.12 12.09
C GLU A 133 -26.39 -6.78 10.89
N LEU A 134 -26.62 -6.25 9.68
CA LEU A 134 -25.99 -6.70 8.44
C LEU A 134 -24.77 -5.86 8.05
N CYS A 135 -24.42 -4.87 8.86
CA CYS A 135 -23.20 -4.10 8.71
C CYS A 135 -22.13 -4.60 9.69
N THR A 136 -20.88 -4.51 9.27
CA THR A 136 -19.70 -4.71 10.11
C THR A 136 -19.32 -3.34 10.65
N GLU A 137 -19.66 -3.05 11.91
CA GLU A 137 -19.21 -1.83 12.58
C GLU A 137 -17.88 -2.06 13.30
N MET A 138 -16.93 -1.14 13.14
CA MET A 138 -15.78 -1.07 14.02
C MET A 138 -16.24 -0.45 15.34
N LYS A 139 -16.36 -1.27 16.39
CA LYS A 139 -16.79 -0.80 17.72
C LYS A 139 -15.77 0.24 18.22
N PRO A 140 -16.14 1.51 18.47
CA PRO A 140 -15.26 2.41 19.19
C PRO A 140 -15.02 1.82 20.58
N ILE A 141 -13.77 1.84 21.03
CA ILE A 141 -13.39 1.47 22.40
C ILE A 141 -14.16 2.42 23.34
N PRO A 142 -15.02 1.92 24.25
CA PRO A 142 -15.70 2.78 25.20
C PRO A 142 -14.68 3.28 26.23
N HIS A 143 -14.52 4.61 26.33
CA HIS A 143 -14.00 5.23 27.53
C HIS A 143 -15.18 5.39 28.52
N SER A 144 -15.03 4.81 29.72
CA SER A 144 -15.92 4.88 30.89
C SER A 144 -16.39 6.31 31.22
N GLY A 145 -17.57 6.59 31.77
CA GLY A 145 -18.71 5.80 32.21
C GLY A 145 -19.69 6.70 32.97
N THR A 146 -20.97 6.34 33.00
CA THR A 146 -21.91 6.67 34.09
C THR A 146 -23.02 5.60 34.10
N GLU A 147 -23.51 5.29 35.29
CA GLU A 147 -24.27 4.10 35.68
C GLU A 147 -25.71 4.01 35.13
N ASN A 148 -26.23 2.78 35.23
CA ASN A 148 -27.64 2.35 35.24
C ASN A 148 -28.46 2.42 33.93
N GLU A 149 -28.70 1.26 33.32
CA GLU A 149 -29.93 0.48 33.57
C GLU A 149 -29.88 -0.89 32.90
N LYS A 150 -30.47 -1.86 33.60
CA LYS A 150 -30.63 -3.26 33.20
C LYS A 150 -31.70 -3.36 32.12
N ILE A 151 -31.54 -4.26 31.14
CA ILE A 151 -32.55 -5.26 30.76
C ILE A 151 -31.86 -6.35 29.93
N ALA A 152 -32.10 -7.59 30.35
CA ALA A 152 -31.55 -8.82 29.81
C ALA A 152 -32.16 -9.19 28.44
N SER A 153 -31.38 -9.89 27.62
CA SER A 153 -31.86 -11.13 27.01
C SER A 153 -30.68 -11.95 26.49
N ASN A 154 -30.47 -13.07 27.19
CA ASN A 154 -29.61 -14.16 26.80
C ASN A 154 -30.09 -14.76 25.47
N ILE A 155 -29.24 -14.80 24.45
CA ILE A 155 -29.23 -15.89 23.48
C ILE A 155 -27.80 -16.38 23.33
N HIS A 156 -27.58 -17.56 23.89
CA HIS A 156 -26.41 -18.40 23.71
C HIS A 156 -26.34 -18.85 22.25
N CYS A 157 -25.28 -18.51 21.53
CA CYS A 157 -24.87 -19.26 20.35
C CYS A 157 -23.34 -19.30 20.33
N GLU A 158 -22.84 -20.53 20.24
CA GLU A 158 -21.54 -20.96 20.68
C GLU A 158 -20.38 -20.42 19.84
N LYS A 159 -19.29 -20.13 20.57
CA LYS A 159 -17.87 -20.14 20.17
C LYS A 159 -17.59 -20.40 18.68
N LEU A 160 -17.18 -19.36 17.96
CA LEU A 160 -16.06 -19.31 17.00
C LEU A 160 -15.76 -17.83 16.66
N SER A 161 -15.42 -17.01 17.66
CA SER A 161 -14.99 -15.62 17.46
C SER A 161 -13.47 -15.55 17.35
N ALA A 162 -12.94 -15.67 16.14
CA ALA A 162 -11.59 -15.25 15.83
C ALA A 162 -11.60 -13.75 15.52
N HIS A 163 -11.03 -12.96 16.43
CA HIS A 163 -10.80 -11.51 16.30
C HIS A 163 -10.22 -11.14 14.91
N HIS A 164 -11.04 -10.60 14.00
CA HIS A 164 -10.55 -10.08 12.73
C HIS A 164 -9.95 -8.69 12.95
N LYS A 165 -8.61 -8.61 12.98
CA LYS A 165 -7.86 -7.36 12.91
C LYS A 165 -8.02 -6.75 11.50
N PRO A 166 -8.00 -5.41 11.33
CA PRO A 166 -8.00 -4.82 10.00
C PRO A 166 -6.76 -5.28 9.21
N ASP A 167 -6.85 -5.32 7.87
CA ASP A 167 -5.80 -5.89 7.02
C ASP A 167 -4.40 -5.29 7.26
N TYR A 168 -4.33 -4.03 7.67
CA TYR A 168 -3.07 -3.34 7.98
C TYR A 168 -2.46 -3.72 9.35
N ASP A 169 -3.24 -4.37 10.22
CA ASP A 169 -2.83 -4.89 11.54
C ASP A 169 -2.59 -6.42 11.52
N GLN A 170 -2.64 -7.02 10.32
CA GLN A 170 -2.28 -8.41 10.12
C GLN A 170 -0.76 -8.57 10.19
N GLY A 171 -0.31 -9.59 10.93
CA GLY A 171 1.11 -9.90 11.11
C GLY A 171 1.79 -9.10 12.23
N LYS A 172 3.13 -9.04 12.14
CA LYS A 172 4.05 -8.28 13.02
C LYS A 172 4.47 -6.98 12.31
N PRO A 173 5.05 -5.99 13.02
CA PRO A 173 5.77 -4.89 12.38
C PRO A 173 6.71 -5.39 11.28
N VAL A 174 6.81 -4.62 10.21
CA VAL A 174 7.61 -4.99 9.04
C VAL A 174 9.02 -4.42 9.17
N GLU A 175 10.04 -5.27 9.05
CA GLU A 175 11.43 -4.84 9.00
C GLU A 175 11.73 -4.12 7.68
N ILE A 176 12.16 -2.86 7.75
CA ILE A 176 12.60 -2.06 6.61
C ILE A 176 14.12 -2.13 6.49
N LEU A 177 14.82 -1.94 7.61
CA LEU A 177 16.25 -2.17 7.78
C LEU A 177 16.46 -2.94 9.09
N PRO A 178 17.65 -3.53 9.34
CA PRO A 178 17.90 -4.33 10.55
C PRO A 178 17.54 -3.64 11.88
N PHE A 179 17.62 -2.31 11.91
CA PHE A 179 17.30 -1.45 13.06
C PHE A 179 16.01 -0.62 12.88
N LEU A 180 15.33 -0.68 11.74
CA LEU A 180 14.19 0.18 11.40
C LEU A 180 12.96 -0.66 11.02
N TYR A 181 11.92 -0.58 11.83
CA TYR A 181 10.65 -1.27 11.64
C TYR A 181 9.52 -0.27 11.37
N LEU A 182 8.52 -0.72 10.61
CA LEU A 182 7.35 0.05 10.23
C LEU A 182 6.06 -0.63 10.71
N GLY A 183 5.18 0.15 11.34
CA GLY A 183 3.90 -0.37 11.83
C GLY A 183 2.78 0.66 12.04
N SER A 184 1.69 0.17 12.64
CA SER A 184 0.49 0.89 13.05
C SER A 184 0.50 1.12 14.56
N ALA A 185 -0.48 1.87 15.07
CA ALA A 185 -0.65 2.07 16.51
C ALA A 185 -0.96 0.75 17.23
N TYR A 186 -1.67 -0.16 16.56
CA TYR A 186 -1.87 -1.52 17.04
C TYR A 186 -0.55 -2.27 17.19
N HIS A 187 0.35 -2.21 16.20
CA HIS A 187 1.67 -2.84 16.32
C HIS A 187 2.49 -2.27 17.49
N ALA A 188 2.39 -0.96 17.74
CA ALA A 188 3.08 -0.30 18.84
C ALA A 188 2.49 -0.62 20.23
N SER A 189 1.24 -1.10 20.31
CA SER A 189 0.62 -1.52 21.59
C SER A 189 0.88 -2.97 21.96
N ARG A 190 1.48 -3.75 21.06
CA ARG A 190 1.71 -5.20 21.21
C ARG A 190 3.07 -5.49 21.82
N GLN A 191 3.12 -5.58 23.15
CA GLN A 191 4.36 -5.85 23.88
C GLN A 191 5.05 -7.15 23.44
N ASP A 192 4.26 -8.18 23.11
CA ASP A 192 4.77 -9.45 22.58
C ASP A 192 5.53 -9.26 21.26
N TYR A 193 5.01 -8.43 20.35
CA TYR A 193 5.69 -8.13 19.09
C TYR A 193 6.96 -7.30 19.32
N LEU A 194 6.89 -6.31 20.20
CA LEU A 194 8.04 -5.44 20.51
C LEU A 194 9.18 -6.25 21.15
N SER A 195 8.86 -7.13 22.09
CA SER A 195 9.83 -8.02 22.75
C SER A 195 10.44 -9.03 21.78
N ASP A 196 9.60 -9.72 20.97
CA ASP A 196 10.07 -10.70 19.99
C ASP A 196 11.03 -10.10 18.95
N LEU A 197 10.76 -8.85 18.53
CA LEU A 197 11.59 -8.14 17.55
C LEU A 197 12.76 -7.39 18.19
N GLN A 198 12.84 -7.37 19.53
CA GLN A 198 13.82 -6.62 20.32
C GLN A 198 13.81 -5.12 20.01
N ILE A 199 12.60 -4.54 19.89
CA ILE A 199 12.45 -3.09 19.74
C ILE A 199 12.97 -2.42 21.01
N THR A 200 13.77 -1.37 20.87
CA THR A 200 14.32 -0.56 21.96
C THR A 200 13.79 0.87 21.93
N ALA A 201 13.15 1.28 20.82
CA ALA A 201 12.64 2.62 20.64
C ALA A 201 11.34 2.68 19.82
N LEU A 202 10.53 3.69 20.09
CA LEU A 202 9.26 3.96 19.40
C LEU A 202 9.26 5.41 18.88
N LEU A 203 9.01 5.58 17.59
CA LEU A 203 8.76 6.88 16.97
C LEU A 203 7.29 6.97 16.53
N ASN A 204 6.50 7.70 17.30
CA ASN A 204 5.08 7.92 17.04
C ASN A 204 4.89 9.19 16.19
N VAL A 205 4.36 9.03 14.97
CA VAL A 205 4.11 10.13 14.03
C VAL A 205 2.59 10.41 13.90
N SER A 206 1.80 10.09 14.92
CA SER A 206 0.36 10.31 14.94
C SER A 206 -0.03 11.48 15.84
N ARG A 207 -1.27 12.00 15.69
CA ARG A 207 -1.79 13.08 16.55
C ARG A 207 -2.02 12.65 17.99
N ARG A 208 -2.15 11.34 18.24
CA ARG A 208 -2.46 10.82 19.58
C ARG A 208 -1.16 10.36 20.21
N ASP A 209 -0.87 10.93 21.36
CA ASP A 209 0.26 10.50 22.16
C ASP A 209 -0.13 9.26 22.95
N THR A 210 0.58 8.16 22.71
CA THR A 210 0.36 6.88 23.41
C THR A 210 1.33 6.78 24.57
N GLN A 211 1.29 7.75 25.50
CA GLN A 211 2.14 7.86 26.69
C GLN A 211 2.14 6.60 27.59
N GLN A 212 1.23 5.65 27.36
CA GLN A 212 1.08 4.41 28.13
C GLN A 212 2.18 3.37 27.84
N SER A 213 2.99 3.51 26.77
CA SER A 213 4.05 2.54 26.41
C SER A 213 5.48 2.94 26.84
N LYS A 214 5.64 3.99 27.66
CA LYS A 214 6.94 4.62 27.96
C LYS A 214 7.99 3.79 28.71
N GLY A 215 7.61 2.69 29.36
CA GLY A 215 8.42 2.13 30.45
C GLY A 215 9.84 1.72 30.06
N HIS A 216 10.02 1.08 28.91
CA HIS A 216 11.29 0.43 28.53
C HIS A 216 11.85 0.86 27.17
N PHE A 217 11.23 1.82 26.50
CA PHE A 217 11.62 2.23 25.16
C PHE A 217 12.05 3.69 25.12
N HIS A 218 13.08 4.01 24.34
CA HIS A 218 13.31 5.39 23.92
C HIS A 218 12.10 5.84 23.09
N TYR A 219 11.35 6.82 23.58
CA TYR A 219 10.11 7.24 22.96
C TYR A 219 10.23 8.67 22.42
N LYS A 220 9.88 8.85 21.15
CA LYS A 220 9.77 10.16 20.51
C LYS A 220 8.39 10.29 19.85
N TRP A 221 7.75 11.44 20.05
CA TRP A 221 6.45 11.76 19.49
C TRP A 221 6.54 13.01 18.61
N ILE A 222 6.09 12.87 17.37
CA ILE A 222 6.03 13.93 16.36
C ILE A 222 4.57 14.06 15.91
N PRO A 223 3.79 15.00 16.47
CA PRO A 223 2.35 15.09 16.25
C PRO A 223 1.99 15.63 14.87
N VAL A 224 1.75 14.73 13.92
CA VAL A 224 1.36 15.09 12.54
C VAL A 224 -0.01 14.51 12.17
N GLU A 225 -0.87 15.37 11.60
CA GLU A 225 -2.13 14.97 10.99
C GLU A 225 -1.90 14.31 9.63
N ASP A 226 -2.67 13.26 9.32
CA ASP A 226 -2.64 12.65 7.98
C ASP A 226 -3.48 13.47 6.99
N SER A 227 -3.04 14.69 6.74
CA SER A 227 -3.68 15.63 5.83
C SER A 227 -2.66 16.13 4.83
N HIS A 228 -3.10 16.32 3.59
CA HIS A 228 -2.27 16.91 2.54
C HIS A 228 -1.88 18.37 2.83
N MET A 229 -2.54 19.00 3.80
CA MET A 229 -2.20 20.34 4.29
C MET A 229 -1.17 20.35 5.42
N ALA A 230 -0.90 19.20 6.05
CA ALA A 230 0.07 19.12 7.13
C ALA A 230 1.50 19.15 6.58
N ASP A 231 2.39 19.86 7.28
CA ASP A 231 3.82 19.85 7.01
C ASP A 231 4.48 18.74 7.83
N ILE A 232 4.89 17.67 7.15
CA ILE A 232 5.67 16.57 7.74
C ILE A 232 7.16 16.72 7.41
N SER A 233 7.51 17.46 6.34
CA SER A 233 8.89 17.66 5.91
C SER A 233 9.76 18.38 6.92
N SER A 234 9.22 19.37 7.63
CA SER A 234 9.96 20.08 8.68
C SER A 234 10.41 19.18 9.83
N HIS A 235 9.82 18.00 9.97
CA HIS A 235 10.17 17.00 10.98
C HIS A 235 11.08 15.88 10.46
N PHE A 236 11.47 15.88 9.19
CA PHE A 236 12.31 14.80 8.64
C PHE A 236 13.66 14.71 9.34
N GLN A 237 14.35 15.83 9.52
CA GLN A 237 15.67 15.84 10.16
C GLN A 237 15.58 15.34 11.62
N GLU A 238 14.58 15.83 12.37
CA GLU A 238 14.31 15.41 13.74
C GLU A 238 14.04 13.89 13.85
N ALA A 239 13.25 13.34 12.93
CA ALA A 239 12.95 11.92 12.88
C ALA A 239 14.18 11.08 12.50
N ILE A 240 14.97 11.56 11.53
CA ILE A 240 16.18 10.89 11.05
C ILE A 240 17.22 10.79 12.17
N GLU A 241 17.46 11.89 12.89
CA GLU A 241 18.38 11.92 14.03
C GLU A 241 17.97 10.96 15.13
N PHE A 242 16.67 10.85 15.42
CA PHE A 242 16.18 9.88 16.39
C PHE A 242 16.41 8.43 15.95
N ILE A 243 16.18 8.12 14.67
CA ILE A 243 16.45 6.78 14.11
C ILE A 243 17.96 6.48 14.16
N ASP A 244 18.82 7.45 13.81
CA ASP A 244 20.27 7.28 13.86
C ASP A 244 20.81 7.14 15.29
N PHE A 245 20.25 7.86 16.26
CA PHE A 245 20.54 7.67 17.68
C PHE A 245 20.31 6.21 18.10
N VAL A 246 19.14 5.66 17.82
CA VAL A 246 18.80 4.26 18.16
C VAL A 246 19.72 3.27 17.46
N LYS A 247 20.04 3.53 16.19
CA LYS A 247 20.98 2.72 15.40
C LYS A 247 22.38 2.72 16.01
N GLN A 248 22.88 3.87 16.46
CA GLN A 248 24.21 4.02 17.07
C GLN A 248 24.31 3.28 18.41
N GLU A 249 23.22 3.21 19.17
CA GLU A 249 23.14 2.41 20.39
C GLU A 249 22.98 0.90 20.12
N GLY A 250 22.96 0.47 18.84
CA GLY A 250 22.74 -0.92 18.46
C GLY A 250 21.31 -1.42 18.69
N GLY A 251 20.37 -0.49 18.87
CA GLY A 251 18.96 -0.75 19.12
C GLY A 251 18.14 -0.93 17.84
N LYS A 252 16.81 -1.06 18.03
CA LYS A 252 15.83 -1.16 16.95
C LYS A 252 14.66 -0.22 17.22
N VAL A 253 14.30 0.60 16.24
CA VAL A 253 13.19 1.54 16.31
C VAL A 253 11.99 1.06 15.53
N LEU A 254 10.80 1.15 16.12
CA LEU A 254 9.53 1.04 15.41
C LEU A 254 8.99 2.45 15.11
N VAL A 255 8.93 2.81 13.83
CA VAL A 255 8.25 4.01 13.36
C VAL A 255 6.80 3.66 13.06
N HIS A 256 5.87 4.33 13.74
CA HIS A 256 4.44 4.05 13.58
C HIS A 256 3.60 5.32 13.51
N CYS A 257 2.40 5.16 12.95
CA CYS A 257 1.34 6.17 13.01
C CYS A 257 0.04 5.45 13.35
N GLU A 258 -1.14 5.95 12.97
CA GLU A 258 -2.41 5.25 13.24
C GLU A 258 -2.48 3.91 12.49
N ALA A 259 -2.50 3.93 11.16
CA ALA A 259 -2.68 2.73 10.32
C ALA A 259 -1.37 2.16 9.72
N GLY A 260 -0.25 2.88 9.84
CA GLY A 260 1.00 2.49 9.19
C GLY A 260 0.94 2.52 7.66
N ILE A 261 0.17 3.47 7.08
CA ILE A 261 -0.09 3.58 5.64
C ILE A 261 0.52 4.86 5.03
N SER A 262 0.42 6.00 5.71
CA SER A 262 0.81 7.31 5.15
C SER A 262 1.99 7.95 5.90
N ARG A 263 1.76 8.48 7.12
CA ARG A 263 2.78 9.22 7.92
C ARG A 263 4.06 8.44 8.24
N SER A 264 3.96 7.27 8.88
CA SER A 264 5.16 6.49 9.23
C SER A 264 5.94 5.99 8.01
N PRO A 265 5.30 5.50 6.91
CA PRO A 265 6.03 5.22 5.67
C PRO A 265 6.72 6.45 5.08
N THR A 266 6.11 7.63 5.14
CA THR A 266 6.74 8.89 4.68
C THR A 266 8.05 9.15 5.43
N ILE A 267 8.06 9.01 6.76
CA ILE A 267 9.30 9.15 7.55
C ILE A 267 10.34 8.09 7.15
N CYS A 268 9.94 6.84 6.96
CA CYS A 268 10.85 5.79 6.51
C CYS A 268 11.45 6.08 5.13
N MET A 269 10.68 6.63 4.19
CA MET A 269 11.18 7.04 2.86
C MET A 269 12.21 8.15 3.00
N ALA A 270 11.91 9.20 3.78
CA ALA A 270 12.84 10.29 4.04
C ALA A 270 14.16 9.76 4.63
N TYR A 271 14.09 8.85 5.60
CA TYR A 271 15.28 8.22 6.18
C TYR A 271 16.11 7.45 5.16
N ILE A 272 15.47 6.63 4.31
CA ILE A 272 16.16 5.85 3.28
C ILE A 272 16.84 6.76 2.25
N MET A 273 16.13 7.78 1.74
CA MET A 273 16.70 8.72 0.78
C MET A 273 17.93 9.43 1.36
N LYS A 274 17.84 9.90 2.61
CA LYS A 274 18.96 10.61 3.27
C LYS A 274 20.17 9.71 3.52
N THR A 275 19.96 8.48 3.98
CA THR A 275 21.06 7.61 4.48
C THR A 275 21.63 6.66 3.44
N LYS A 276 20.86 6.33 2.39
CA LYS A 276 21.29 5.43 1.31
C LYS A 276 21.43 6.13 -0.04
N SER A 277 21.22 7.45 -0.10
CA SER A 277 21.26 8.24 -1.33
C SER A 277 20.37 7.67 -2.44
N LEU A 278 19.24 7.06 -2.05
CA LEU A 278 18.26 6.51 -2.99
C LEU A 278 17.29 7.60 -3.43
N GLN A 279 16.80 7.47 -4.65
CA GLN A 279 15.70 8.28 -5.15
C GLN A 279 14.40 7.92 -4.43
N LEU A 280 13.43 8.84 -4.46
CA LEU A 280 12.10 8.64 -3.87
C LEU A 280 11.41 7.40 -4.45
N GLU A 281 11.58 7.16 -5.76
CA GLU A 281 11.03 5.98 -6.42
C GLU A 281 11.53 4.68 -5.80
N GLU A 282 12.85 4.59 -5.65
CA GLU A 282 13.53 3.42 -5.11
C GLU A 282 13.19 3.23 -3.63
N ALA A 283 13.14 4.31 -2.85
CA ALA A 283 12.74 4.27 -1.45
C ALA A 283 11.28 3.83 -1.27
N PHE A 284 10.39 4.30 -2.15
CA PHE A 284 8.98 3.91 -2.16
C PHE A 284 8.82 2.42 -2.45
N ASP A 285 9.43 1.94 -3.54
CA ASP A 285 9.34 0.53 -3.95
C ASP A 285 9.98 -0.40 -2.92
N PHE A 286 11.11 0.01 -2.33
CA PHE A 286 11.78 -0.73 -1.27
C PHE A 286 10.87 -1.01 -0.07
N ILE A 287 10.09 -0.01 0.35
CA ILE A 287 9.12 -0.17 1.45
C ILE A 287 7.87 -0.90 0.95
N LYS A 288 7.39 -0.62 -0.27
CA LYS A 288 6.19 -1.23 -0.85
C LYS A 288 6.29 -2.74 -0.98
N GLN A 289 7.46 -3.25 -1.35
CA GLN A 289 7.74 -4.69 -1.43
C GLN A 289 7.60 -5.39 -0.07
N ARG A 290 7.87 -4.68 1.03
CA ARG A 290 7.80 -5.22 2.40
C ARG A 290 6.43 -4.99 3.05
N ARG A 291 5.77 -3.88 2.71
CA ARG A 291 4.44 -3.52 3.19
C ARG A 291 3.58 -2.99 2.05
N ALA A 292 2.86 -3.89 1.38
CA ALA A 292 2.07 -3.58 0.18
C ALA A 292 0.97 -2.52 0.40
N LEU A 293 0.56 -2.23 1.63
CA LEU A 293 -0.50 -1.28 1.94
C LEU A 293 -0.04 0.18 2.02
N ILE A 294 1.26 0.47 1.95
CA ILE A 294 1.73 1.87 2.06
C ILE A 294 1.15 2.74 0.93
N SER A 295 0.72 3.94 1.30
CA SER A 295 0.15 4.95 0.42
C SER A 295 0.19 6.31 1.13
N PRO A 296 1.35 6.99 1.15
CA PRO A 296 1.44 8.39 1.57
C PRO A 296 0.39 9.25 0.88
N ASN A 297 -0.19 10.19 1.63
CA ASN A 297 -1.08 11.16 1.01
C ASN A 297 -0.32 12.04 -0.01
N PHE A 298 -1.04 12.63 -0.97
CA PHE A 298 -0.41 13.36 -2.07
C PHE A 298 0.38 14.61 -1.63
N GLY A 299 0.02 15.22 -0.51
CA GLY A 299 0.76 16.35 0.05
C GLY A 299 2.12 15.91 0.56
N PHE A 300 2.18 14.78 1.28
CA PHE A 300 3.42 14.17 1.74
C PHE A 300 4.30 13.68 0.59
N MET A 301 3.70 13.15 -0.48
CA MET A 301 4.49 12.77 -1.66
C MET A 301 5.14 14.00 -2.32
N GLY A 302 4.44 15.14 -2.36
CA GLY A 302 5.02 16.40 -2.84
C GLY A 302 6.17 16.90 -1.95
N GLN A 303 6.03 16.78 -0.63
CA GLN A 303 7.09 17.12 0.33
C GLN A 303 8.31 16.18 0.22
N LEU A 304 8.10 14.89 -0.02
CA LEU A 304 9.18 13.93 -0.25
C LEU A 304 9.96 14.22 -1.54
N LEU A 305 9.27 14.62 -2.63
CA LEU A 305 9.96 15.04 -3.86
C LEU A 305 10.82 16.28 -3.63
N GLN A 306 10.33 17.25 -2.85
CA GLN A 306 11.14 18.42 -2.52
C GLN A 306 12.38 18.01 -1.70
N PHE A 307 12.19 17.15 -0.71
CA PHE A 307 13.27 16.66 0.13
C PHE A 307 14.32 15.83 -0.65
N GLU A 308 13.89 15.03 -1.63
CA GLU A 308 14.78 14.29 -2.54
C GLU A 308 15.79 15.23 -3.20
N SER A 309 15.32 16.34 -3.77
CA SER A 309 16.20 17.36 -4.37
C SER A 309 17.18 17.96 -3.37
N GLU A 310 16.79 18.15 -2.11
CA GLU A 310 17.65 18.71 -1.06
C GLU A 310 18.75 17.72 -0.63
N VAL A 311 18.42 16.44 -0.46
CA VAL A 311 19.38 15.43 0.01
C VAL A 311 20.31 14.90 -1.07
N LEU A 312 19.85 14.80 -2.32
CA LEU A 312 20.67 14.30 -3.43
C LEU A 312 21.57 15.38 -4.05
N SER A 313 21.20 16.66 -3.97
CA SER A 313 22.06 17.77 -4.40
C SER A 313 23.21 18.08 -3.42
N SER A 314 23.06 17.69 -2.15
CA SER A 314 24.00 18.02 -1.07
C SER A 314 25.13 16.98 -0.88
N THR A 315 25.28 16.00 -1.77
CA THR A 315 26.39 15.03 -1.70
C THR A 315 27.64 15.67 -2.32
N PRO A 316 28.75 15.87 -1.58
CA PRO A 316 29.98 16.38 -2.18
C PRO A 316 30.49 15.38 -3.23
N PRO A 317 30.94 15.85 -4.41
CA PRO A 317 31.58 14.96 -5.37
C PRO A 317 32.83 14.35 -4.74
N ALA A 318 32.98 13.03 -4.86
CA ALA A 318 34.22 12.34 -4.54
C ALA A 318 35.38 13.04 -5.27
N THR A 319 36.43 13.36 -4.52
CA THR A 319 37.65 14.02 -4.98
C THR A 319 38.25 13.28 -6.18
N PRO A 320 38.39 13.90 -7.36
CA PRO A 320 39.21 13.33 -8.42
C PRO A 320 40.69 13.53 -8.05
N ALA A 321 41.46 12.43 -8.07
CA ALA A 321 42.91 12.43 -7.90
C ALA A 321 43.61 13.28 -8.99
N PRO A 322 44.78 13.87 -8.71
CA PRO A 322 45.39 14.84 -9.62
C PRO A 322 46.26 14.21 -10.72
N CYS A 323 46.15 14.84 -11.90
CA CYS A 323 47.16 15.05 -12.95
C CYS A 323 47.56 13.87 -13.88
N ASN A 324 47.29 14.01 -15.18
CA ASN A 324 48.28 14.56 -16.12
C ASN A 324 47.63 14.98 -17.45
N GLN A 325 48.01 16.17 -17.90
CA GLN A 325 47.70 16.71 -19.22
C GLN A 325 48.50 15.97 -20.28
N GLU A 326 47.89 15.67 -21.42
CA GLU A 326 48.59 15.74 -22.70
C GLU A 326 47.60 16.02 -23.84
N THR A 327 48.10 16.87 -24.74
CA THR A 327 47.44 17.61 -25.82
C THR A 327 47.05 16.76 -27.01
N ALA A 328 45.91 17.07 -27.66
CA ALA A 328 45.84 17.27 -29.12
C ALA A 328 44.48 17.84 -29.54
N SER A 329 44.53 19.09 -30.02
CA SER A 329 43.64 19.69 -31.01
C SER A 329 43.37 18.73 -32.18
N LEU A 330 42.13 18.61 -32.67
CA LEU A 330 41.85 18.37 -34.10
C LEU A 330 40.39 18.76 -34.47
N PHE A 331 40.30 19.73 -35.39
CA PHE A 331 39.22 20.05 -36.34
C PHE A 331 37.96 20.83 -35.91
N THR A 332 38.08 22.15 -36.08
CA THR A 332 37.02 23.08 -36.51
C THR A 332 36.82 22.99 -38.03
N LYS A 333 35.57 22.93 -38.50
CA LYS A 333 35.08 23.49 -39.79
C LYS A 333 33.57 23.70 -39.64
N GLU A 334 33.05 24.92 -39.47
CA GLU A 334 32.87 26.01 -40.47
C GLU A 334 31.50 25.93 -41.15
N PHE A 335 30.60 26.87 -40.82
CA PHE A 335 29.78 27.60 -41.79
C PHE A 335 29.28 28.91 -41.15
N THR A 336 29.66 30.03 -41.77
CA THR A 336 29.42 31.41 -41.36
C THR A 336 28.30 32.05 -42.20
N LEU A 337 27.46 32.87 -41.56
CA LEU A 337 26.79 34.06 -42.11
C LEU A 337 26.07 34.76 -40.94
N GLY A 338 26.17 36.05 -40.60
CA GLY A 338 26.92 37.19 -41.10
C GLY A 338 26.28 38.46 -40.50
N LYS A 339 27.14 39.42 -40.13
CA LYS A 339 26.91 40.88 -39.98
C LYS A 339 26.43 41.50 -38.65
N ASN A 340 27.38 42.30 -38.13
CA ASN A 340 27.29 43.68 -37.62
C ASN A 340 26.96 43.89 -36.13
N TYR A 341 27.96 44.21 -35.30
CA TYR A 341 28.35 45.60 -34.93
C TYR A 341 29.47 45.56 -33.86
N GLU A 342 30.46 46.44 -34.00
CA GLU A 342 31.62 46.61 -33.10
C GLU A 342 31.32 47.61 -31.97
N SER A 343 31.90 47.37 -30.79
CA SER A 343 32.88 48.26 -30.14
C SER A 343 32.68 48.49 -28.63
N SER A 344 33.80 48.26 -27.91
CA SER A 344 34.35 48.98 -26.75
C SER A 344 33.64 48.86 -25.39
N MET A 345 34.18 48.14 -24.39
CA MET A 345 35.36 48.38 -23.50
C MET A 345 34.99 49.03 -22.14
N PHE A 346 35.46 48.35 -21.07
CA PHE A 346 35.80 48.80 -19.70
C PHE A 346 34.80 48.76 -18.51
N ASN A 347 35.27 48.01 -17.50
CA ASN A 347 35.29 48.23 -16.04
C ASN A 347 34.07 47.98 -15.13
N PHE A 348 34.24 46.97 -14.27
CA PHE A 348 33.70 46.84 -12.90
C PHE A 348 34.21 47.98 -11.99
N PRO A 349 33.53 48.44 -10.91
CA PRO A 349 33.32 47.61 -9.71
C PRO A 349 32.11 47.89 -8.77
N THR A 350 31.92 46.93 -7.86
CA THR A 350 31.38 47.01 -6.47
C THR A 350 29.89 47.27 -6.17
N SER A 351 29.30 46.22 -5.57
CA SER A 351 28.35 46.18 -4.43
C SER A 351 26.95 46.79 -4.58
N PHE A 352 25.93 45.93 -4.62
CA PHE A 352 24.78 46.01 -3.72
C PHE A 352 24.28 44.59 -3.39
N LEU A 353 24.26 44.29 -2.09
CA LEU A 353 23.54 43.16 -1.51
C LEU A 353 22.04 43.41 -1.69
N SER A 354 21.40 42.57 -2.50
CA SER A 354 19.95 42.44 -2.55
C SER A 354 19.60 41.01 -2.15
N PRO A 355 18.70 40.78 -1.18
CA PRO A 355 18.33 39.44 -0.76
C PRO A 355 17.60 38.73 -1.91
N ILE A 356 18.12 37.58 -2.33
CA ILE A 356 17.44 36.68 -3.26
C ILE A 356 16.15 36.20 -2.57
N PRO A 357 14.96 36.43 -3.14
CA PRO A 357 13.74 35.82 -2.63
C PRO A 357 13.87 34.31 -2.80
N ILE A 358 13.83 33.56 -1.70
CA ILE A 358 13.63 32.11 -1.71
C ILE A 358 12.25 31.89 -2.33
N GLN A 359 12.22 31.60 -3.63
CA GLN A 359 11.00 31.23 -4.33
C GLN A 359 10.56 29.87 -3.80
N SER A 360 9.42 29.85 -3.10
CA SER A 360 8.68 28.63 -2.82
C SER A 360 8.44 27.88 -4.13
N PRO A 361 8.71 26.56 -4.22
CA PRO A 361 8.56 25.83 -5.48
C PRO A 361 7.12 25.93 -6.01
N ASP A 362 6.98 26.20 -7.31
CA ASP A 362 5.68 26.29 -7.99
C ASP A 362 4.93 24.96 -7.80
N LYS A 363 3.84 24.99 -7.03
CA LYS A 363 2.97 23.82 -6.77
C LYS A 363 2.56 23.10 -8.06
N ARG A 364 2.52 23.80 -9.21
CA ARG A 364 2.23 23.20 -10.52
C ARG A 364 3.36 22.32 -11.05
N HIS A 365 4.62 22.63 -10.74
CA HIS A 365 5.78 21.85 -11.13
C HIS A 365 5.83 20.52 -10.36
N VAL A 366 5.69 20.57 -9.04
CA VAL A 366 5.63 19.38 -8.17
C VAL A 366 4.48 18.46 -8.59
N VAL A 367 3.30 19.02 -8.88
CA VAL A 367 2.15 18.24 -9.37
C VAL A 367 2.42 17.61 -10.75
N ARG A 368 3.21 18.25 -11.63
CA ARG A 368 3.61 17.65 -12.91
C ARG A 368 4.63 16.53 -12.72
N GLN A 369 5.62 16.71 -11.85
CA GLN A 369 6.57 15.66 -11.49
C GLN A 369 5.87 14.46 -10.87
N LEU A 370 4.98 14.66 -9.89
CA LEU A 370 4.14 13.59 -9.31
C LEU A 370 3.34 12.85 -10.40
N LYS A 371 2.72 13.58 -11.33
CA LYS A 371 1.95 12.97 -12.43
C LYS A 371 2.83 12.16 -13.39
N SER A 372 4.04 12.64 -13.69
CA SER A 372 5.01 11.96 -14.53
C SER A 372 5.53 10.70 -13.84
N TRP A 373 5.87 10.82 -12.56
CA TRP A 373 6.34 9.74 -11.70
C TRP A 373 5.30 8.63 -11.56
N PHE A 374 4.05 8.95 -11.19
CA PHE A 374 2.96 7.97 -11.16
C PHE A 374 2.76 7.27 -12.52
N LYS A 375 2.96 7.97 -13.63
CA LYS A 375 2.84 7.40 -14.98
C LYS A 375 4.00 6.46 -15.32
N ALA A 376 5.23 6.79 -14.91
CA ALA A 376 6.41 5.95 -15.10
C ALA A 376 6.32 4.66 -14.26
N MET A 377 5.91 4.78 -13.01
CA MET A 377 5.72 3.66 -12.09
C MET A 377 4.64 2.67 -12.56
N GLU A 378 3.59 3.18 -13.22
CA GLU A 378 2.51 2.38 -13.82
C GLU A 378 2.99 1.63 -15.07
N ALA A 379 3.88 2.23 -15.87
CA ALA A 379 4.53 1.58 -17.00
C ALA A 379 5.55 0.50 -16.56
N GLY A 380 6.30 0.73 -15.48
CA GLY A 380 7.23 -0.25 -14.91
C GLY A 380 6.54 -1.52 -14.41
N LYS A 381 5.32 -1.39 -13.86
CA LYS A 381 4.48 -2.54 -13.45
C LYS A 381 4.04 -3.40 -14.64
N GLU A 382 3.69 -2.79 -15.76
CA GLU A 382 3.35 -3.54 -16.98
C GLU A 382 4.55 -4.33 -17.52
N GLN A 383 5.76 -3.76 -17.44
CA GLN A 383 6.97 -4.43 -17.93
C GLN A 383 7.42 -5.57 -17.02
N SER A 384 7.44 -5.36 -15.69
CA SER A 384 7.76 -6.41 -14.72
C SER A 384 6.74 -7.55 -14.74
N SER A 385 5.44 -7.24 -14.89
CA SER A 385 4.39 -8.26 -15.02
C SER A 385 4.49 -9.06 -16.33
N ARG A 386 4.93 -8.43 -17.42
CA ARG A 386 5.17 -9.12 -18.70
C ARG A 386 6.40 -10.04 -18.64
N GLU A 387 7.48 -9.62 -18.01
CA GLU A 387 8.68 -10.45 -17.82
C GLU A 387 8.45 -11.64 -16.89
N MET A 388 7.69 -11.43 -15.79
CA MET A 388 7.26 -12.49 -14.88
C MET A 388 6.33 -13.49 -15.58
N GLY A 389 5.40 -13.01 -16.40
CA GLY A 389 4.53 -13.84 -17.24
C GLY A 389 5.32 -14.69 -18.23
N ALA A 390 6.27 -14.10 -18.95
CA ALA A 390 7.11 -14.82 -19.91
C ALA A 390 7.99 -15.90 -19.25
N LYS A 391 8.53 -15.62 -18.05
CA LYS A 391 9.30 -16.62 -17.27
C LYS A 391 8.42 -17.75 -16.73
N ALA A 392 7.18 -17.46 -16.35
CA ALA A 392 6.23 -18.48 -15.91
C ALA A 392 5.83 -19.39 -17.08
N GLU A 393 5.56 -18.81 -18.25
CA GLU A 393 5.20 -19.55 -19.47
C GLU A 393 6.33 -20.46 -19.96
N GLN A 394 7.58 -20.00 -19.93
CA GLN A 394 8.75 -20.86 -20.20
C GLN A 394 8.91 -22.03 -19.23
N ARG A 395 8.56 -21.84 -17.95
CA ARG A 395 8.63 -22.92 -16.94
C ARG A 395 7.54 -23.97 -17.15
N VAL A 396 6.34 -23.57 -17.57
CA VAL A 396 5.25 -24.49 -17.91
C VAL A 396 5.63 -25.32 -19.13
N LEU A 397 6.14 -24.69 -20.20
CA LEU A 397 6.59 -25.38 -21.40
C LEU A 397 7.76 -26.35 -21.16
N ALA A 398 8.64 -26.02 -20.21
CA ALA A 398 9.73 -26.92 -19.81
C ALA A 398 9.20 -28.15 -19.03
N ALA A 399 8.24 -27.94 -18.12
CA ALA A 399 7.62 -29.03 -17.37
C ALA A 399 6.83 -29.99 -18.28
N GLU A 400 6.06 -29.46 -19.24
CA GLU A 400 5.33 -30.28 -20.21
C GLU A 400 6.27 -31.11 -21.10
N ARG A 401 7.44 -30.57 -21.45
CA ARG A 401 8.47 -31.33 -22.19
C ARG A 401 9.07 -32.45 -21.35
N GLU A 402 9.36 -32.22 -20.07
CA GLU A 402 9.88 -33.26 -19.19
C GLU A 402 8.87 -34.39 -18.94
N ASP A 403 7.57 -34.07 -18.86
CA ASP A 403 6.53 -35.08 -18.65
C ASP A 403 6.30 -35.92 -19.92
N LEU A 404 6.33 -35.31 -21.11
CA LEU A 404 6.33 -36.03 -22.39
C LEU A 404 7.55 -36.96 -22.54
N GLU A 405 8.71 -36.55 -22.02
CA GLU A 405 9.93 -37.36 -22.08
C GLU A 405 9.92 -38.53 -21.09
N LYS A 406 9.20 -38.40 -19.97
CA LYS A 406 8.98 -39.50 -19.00
C LYS A 406 7.97 -40.52 -19.53
N GLU A 407 6.95 -40.08 -20.25
CA GLU A 407 5.91 -40.97 -20.81
C GLU A 407 6.43 -41.85 -21.96
N GLN A 408 7.50 -41.42 -22.64
CA GLN A 408 8.15 -42.21 -23.71
C GLN A 408 9.24 -43.18 -23.21
N ARG A 409 9.53 -43.24 -21.90
CA ARG A 409 10.53 -44.20 -21.39
C ARG A 409 9.92 -45.59 -21.16
N PRO A 410 10.47 -46.66 -21.77
CA PRO A 410 9.99 -48.01 -21.53
C PRO A 410 10.30 -48.46 -20.08
N PRO A 411 9.44 -49.32 -19.47
CA PRO A 411 9.58 -49.72 -18.08
C PRO A 411 10.86 -50.56 -17.86
N ARG A 412 11.68 -50.13 -16.90
CA ARG A 412 12.87 -50.88 -16.46
C ARG A 412 12.46 -52.16 -15.72
N ALA A 413 12.95 -53.29 -16.19
CA ALA A 413 12.80 -54.60 -15.55
C ALA A 413 13.37 -54.58 -14.12
N ALA A 414 12.53 -54.93 -13.14
CA ALA A 414 12.92 -55.09 -11.74
C ALA A 414 13.73 -56.38 -11.56
N THR A 415 15.03 -56.24 -11.27
CA THR A 415 15.85 -57.36 -10.77
C THR A 415 15.75 -57.40 -9.24
N GLY A 416 15.10 -58.45 -8.73
CA GLY A 416 14.96 -58.69 -7.29
C GLY A 416 16.30 -59.01 -6.64
N LYS A 417 16.65 -58.26 -5.59
CA LYS A 417 17.68 -58.66 -4.63
C LYS A 417 17.02 -59.00 -3.30
N VAL A 418 17.06 -60.30 -3.00
CA VAL A 418 16.74 -60.91 -1.71
C VAL A 418 17.61 -60.28 -0.62
N ARG A 419 16.99 -59.80 0.46
CA ARG A 419 17.67 -59.26 1.63
C ARG A 419 17.38 -60.19 2.82
N THR A 420 18.37 -60.95 3.22
CA THR A 420 18.34 -61.88 4.36
C THR A 420 18.25 -61.12 5.69
N SER A 421 17.31 -61.51 6.55
CA SER A 421 17.10 -61.01 7.90
C SER A 421 18.01 -61.74 8.90
N ALA A 422 18.89 -61.00 9.59
CA ALA A 422 19.65 -61.50 10.73
C ALA A 422 18.96 -61.11 12.04
N ARG A 423 18.72 -62.16 12.84
CA ARG A 423 17.97 -62.26 14.09
C ARG A 423 18.76 -61.65 15.26
N ARG A 424 18.19 -60.71 16.01
CA ARG A 424 18.71 -60.29 17.34
C ARG A 424 17.94 -61.04 18.43
N GLN A 425 18.64 -61.81 19.26
CA GLN A 425 18.13 -62.40 20.50
C GLN A 425 18.27 -61.41 21.69
N PRO A 426 17.45 -61.54 22.75
CA PRO A 426 17.52 -60.69 23.93
C PRO A 426 18.34 -61.29 25.08
N ARG A 427 19.01 -60.36 25.78
CA ARG A 427 19.48 -60.29 27.18
C ARG A 427 19.41 -61.57 28.05
N GLY A 428 20.57 -61.94 28.59
CA GLY A 428 20.73 -62.68 29.84
C GLY A 428 21.69 -61.91 30.77
N SER A 429 21.26 -61.73 32.02
CA SER A 429 21.97 -61.13 33.16
C SER A 429 23.16 -61.98 33.61
N PRO A 430 24.02 -61.44 34.49
CA PRO A 430 24.55 -62.27 35.58
C PRO A 430 24.40 -61.61 36.96
N ALA A 431 24.18 -62.46 37.95
CA ALA A 431 24.25 -62.19 39.38
C ALA A 431 25.66 -62.48 39.92
N GLU A 432 26.02 -61.73 40.96
CA GLU A 432 26.85 -62.04 42.15
C GLU A 432 27.90 -63.17 42.07
N ASP A 433 29.18 -62.80 42.21
CA ASP A 433 29.96 -62.89 43.48
C ASP A 433 31.21 -62.00 43.40
#